data_AF-A0A9R1UTN0-F1
#
_entry.id   AF-A0A9R1UTN0-F1
#
_cell.length_a   1.000
_cell.length_b   1.000
_cell.length_c   1.000
_cell.angle_alpha   90.00
_cell.angle_beta   90.00
_cell.angle_gamma   90.00
#
_symmetry.space_group_name_H-M   'P 1'
#
loop_
_entity.id
_entity.type
_entity.pdbx_description
1 polymer ?
#
loop_
_entity_poly.entity_id
_entity_poly.type
_entity_poly.pdbx_seq_one_letter_code
_entity_poly.pdbx_strand_id
1 'polypeptide(L)'
;MRRILTSPNPKLNAIATSPIGLLQVVADLLPHVEHKQCARHIFANFRKKFTGLELKSLLWEAAMSIVEGDFLATMEKIKKITET
;
A
#
# COMPACT_ATOMS: atom_id res chain seq x y z
N MET A 1 1.65 1.01 -10.49
CA MET A 1 1.83 1.39 -9.07
C MET A 1 2.68 2.64 -8.93
N ARG A 2 2.07 3.82 -9.01
CA ARG A 2 2.69 5.09 -8.66
C ARG A 2 2.53 5.30 -7.15
N ARG A 3 3.61 5.80 -6.52
CA ARG A 3 3.75 6.35 -5.16
C ARG A 3 2.58 6.08 -4.17
N ILE A 4 2.68 5.00 -3.38
CA ILE A 4 1.86 4.82 -2.15
C ILE A 4 2.39 5.72 -0.99
N LEU A 5 3.58 6.30 -1.14
CA LEU A 5 4.21 7.10 -0.10
C LEU A 5 3.87 8.58 -0.26
N THR A 6 2.75 8.95 0.35
CA THR A 6 2.48 10.14 1.19
C THR A 6 0.99 10.52 1.10
N SER A 7 0.09 9.57 1.39
CA SER A 7 -1.28 9.96 1.73
C SER A 7 -1.28 10.55 3.15
N PRO A 8 -1.94 11.70 3.42
CA PRO A 8 -2.01 12.29 4.76
C PRO A 8 -2.82 11.44 5.76
N ASN A 9 -3.25 10.24 5.37
CA ASN A 9 -4.06 9.35 6.20
C ASN A 9 -3.20 8.35 6.99
N PRO A 10 -3.14 8.45 8.33
CA PRO A 10 -2.31 7.62 9.21
C PRO A 10 -2.80 6.17 9.35
N LYS A 11 -3.90 5.79 8.69
CA LYS A 11 -4.37 4.39 8.63
C LYS A 11 -3.78 3.61 7.46
N LEU A 12 -3.46 4.29 6.35
CA LEU A 12 -2.99 3.71 5.09
C LEU A 12 -1.45 3.56 5.05
N ASN A 13 -0.72 4.50 5.67
CA ASN A 13 0.74 4.42 5.85
C ASN A 13 1.19 3.17 6.66
N ALA A 14 0.35 2.69 7.58
CA ALA A 14 0.64 1.51 8.40
C ALA A 14 0.73 0.20 7.59
N ILE A 15 0.10 0.15 6.41
CA ILE A 15 0.07 -1.03 5.54
C ILE A 15 1.39 -1.15 4.75
N ALA A 16 2.07 -0.02 4.49
CA ALA A 16 3.32 0.09 3.75
C ALA A 16 4.57 0.11 4.65
N THR A 17 4.62 -0.72 5.69
CA THR A 17 5.73 -0.73 6.64
C THR A 17 6.92 -1.57 6.11
N SER A 18 7.99 -0.88 5.71
CA SER A 18 9.34 -1.41 5.61
C SER A 18 10.12 -0.96 6.86
N PRO A 19 11.12 -1.70 7.35
CA PRO A 19 11.99 -1.18 8.41
C PRO A 19 12.60 0.16 7.94
N ILE A 20 12.39 1.21 8.74
CA ILE A 20 12.72 2.60 8.42
C ILE A 20 14.19 2.74 7.98
N GLY A 21 15.10 1.99 8.62
CA GLY A 21 16.51 1.97 8.27
C GLY A 21 16.82 1.43 6.86
N LEU A 22 16.04 0.48 6.35
CA LEU A 22 16.25 -0.07 5.01
C LEU A 22 15.78 0.91 3.93
N LEU A 23 14.65 1.58 4.15
CA LEU A 23 14.17 2.60 3.21
C LEU A 23 15.13 3.79 3.13
N GLN A 24 15.67 4.22 4.28
CA GLN A 24 16.62 5.32 4.33
C GLN A 24 17.89 5.00 3.54
N VAL A 25 18.53 3.85 3.82
CA VAL A 25 19.77 3.45 3.14
C VAL A 25 19.57 3.25 1.63
N VAL A 26 18.44 2.67 1.23
CA VAL A 26 18.15 2.46 -0.19
C VAL A 26 17.78 3.78 -0.88
N ALA A 27 17.13 4.71 -0.20
CA ALA A 27 16.87 6.05 -0.74
C ALA A 27 18.15 6.88 -0.87
N ASP A 28 19.09 6.75 0.07
CA ASP A 28 20.38 7.43 0.04
C ASP A 28 21.27 6.87 -1.09
N LEU A 29 21.25 5.55 -1.33
CA LEU A 29 22.03 4.90 -2.39
C LEU A 29 21.40 5.04 -3.79
N LEU A 30 20.07 5.06 -3.88
CA LEU A 30 19.32 5.07 -5.14
C LEU A 30 18.17 6.10 -5.07
N PRO A 31 18.49 7.41 -5.05
CA PRO A 31 17.49 8.47 -4.84
C PRO A 31 16.52 8.65 -6.01
N HIS A 32 16.91 8.20 -7.21
CA HIS A 32 16.11 8.38 -8.43
C HIS A 32 15.25 7.16 -8.77
N VAL A 33 15.32 6.08 -7.99
CA VAL A 33 14.57 4.84 -8.23
C VAL A 33 13.28 4.87 -7.43
N GLU A 34 12.15 4.54 -8.08
CA GLU A 34 10.90 4.37 -7.36
C GLU A 34 10.93 3.13 -6.46
N HIS A 35 10.95 3.34 -5.14
CA HIS A 35 10.90 2.28 -4.15
C HIS A 35 9.46 1.79 -3.96
N LYS A 36 9.21 0.53 -4.32
CA LYS A 36 7.90 -0.12 -4.17
C LYS A 36 8.02 -1.30 -3.22
N GLN A 37 7.12 -1.37 -2.24
CA GLN A 37 7.00 -2.58 -1.45
C GLN A 37 6.33 -3.67 -2.28
N CYS A 38 6.87 -4.90 -2.23
CA CYS A 38 6.20 -6.03 -2.87
C CYS A 38 4.80 -6.22 -2.29
N ALA A 39 3.83 -6.51 -3.16
CA ALA A 39 2.44 -6.78 -2.77
C ALA A 39 2.32 -7.86 -1.67
N ARG A 40 3.26 -8.83 -1.65
CA ARG A 40 3.36 -9.84 -0.59
C ARG A 40 3.63 -9.23 0.80
N HIS A 41 4.53 -8.26 0.90
CA HIS A 41 4.83 -7.58 2.16
C HIS A 41 3.67 -6.67 2.59
N ILE A 42 3.07 -5.96 1.63
CA ILE A 42 1.86 -5.15 1.85
C ILE A 42 0.73 -6.04 2.40
N PHE A 43 0.47 -7.20 1.79
CA PHE A 43 -0.55 -8.15 2.26
C PHE A 43 -0.23 -8.73 3.65
N ALA A 44 1.05 -9.03 3.93
CA ALA A 44 1.46 -9.53 5.24
C ALA A 44 1.24 -8.52 6.37
N ASN A 45 1.37 -7.22 6.09
CA ASN A 45 1.04 -6.15 7.02
C ASN A 45 -0.46 -5.90 7.08
N PHE A 46 -1.13 -5.91 5.93
CA PHE A 46 -2.57 -5.72 5.79
C PHE A 46 -3.38 -6.74 6.60
N ARG A 47 -3.06 -8.03 6.48
CA ARG A 47 -3.77 -9.11 7.21
C ARG A 47 -3.63 -9.04 8.73
N LYS A 48 -2.62 -8.34 9.25
CA LYS A 48 -2.45 -8.13 10.71
C LYS A 48 -3.48 -7.15 11.25
N LYS A 49 -3.94 -6.22 10.41
CA LYS A 49 -4.83 -5.12 10.79
C LYS A 49 -6.27 -5.32 10.31
N PHE A 50 -6.44 -6.05 9.21
CA PHE A 50 -7.75 -6.25 8.58
C PHE A 50 -7.98 -7.74 8.33
N THR A 51 -9.08 -8.25 8.86
CA THR A 51 -9.51 -9.65 8.70
C THR A 51 -10.77 -9.68 7.84
N GLY A 52 -10.63 -9.91 6.53
CA GLY A 52 -11.76 -9.97 5.61
C GLY A 52 -11.37 -10.43 4.20
N LEU A 53 -12.18 -11.33 3.62
CA LEU A 53 -11.97 -11.86 2.27
C LEU A 53 -12.19 -10.76 1.20
N GLU A 54 -13.16 -9.88 1.42
CA GLU A 54 -13.43 -8.73 0.56
C GLU A 54 -12.24 -7.76 0.49
N LEU A 55 -11.69 -7.41 1.65
CA LEU A 55 -10.51 -6.55 1.76
C LEU A 55 -9.27 -7.17 1.09
N LYS A 56 -9.12 -8.50 1.14
CA LYS A 56 -8.07 -9.22 0.41
C LYS A 56 -8.27 -9.10 -1.11
N SER A 57 -9.51 -9.25 -1.60
CA SER A 57 -9.83 -9.10 -3.02
C SER A 57 -9.52 -7.69 -3.52
N LEU A 58 -9.96 -6.67 -2.78
CA LEU A 58 -9.70 -5.27 -3.12
C LEU A 58 -8.22 -4.92 -3.08
N LEU A 59 -7.45 -5.48 -2.13
CA LEU A 59 -6.01 -5.30 -2.11
C LEU A 59 -5.36 -5.85 -3.38
N TRP A 60 -5.84 -7.00 -3.89
CA TRP A 60 -5.31 -7.61 -5.10
C TRP A 60 -5.74 -6.85 -6.37
N GLU A 61 -6.97 -6.35 -6.41
CA GLU A 61 -7.48 -5.46 -7.47
C GLU A 61 -6.62 -4.18 -7.55
N ALA A 62 -6.33 -3.55 -6.40
CA ALA A 62 -5.42 -2.40 -6.33
C ALA A 62 -4.01 -2.80 -6.75
N ALA A 63 -3.53 -3.99 -6.39
CA ALA A 63 -2.21 -4.46 -6.74
C ALA A 63 -2.04 -4.72 -8.25
N MET A 64 -3.11 -5.11 -8.93
CA MET A 64 -3.12 -5.40 -10.36
C MET A 64 -3.45 -4.19 -11.23
N SER A 65 -3.97 -3.11 -10.64
CA SER A 65 -4.29 -1.89 -11.38
C SER A 65 -3.06 -1.28 -12.08
N ILE A 66 -3.19 -1.09 -13.39
CA ILE A 66 -2.19 -0.44 -14.24
C ILE A 66 -2.50 1.06 -14.35
N VAL A 67 -3.79 1.39 -14.38
CA VAL A 67 -4.31 2.76 -14.48
C VAL A 67 -4.46 3.36 -13.08
N GLU A 68 -4.03 4.62 -12.94
CA GLU A 68 -4.07 5.35 -11.67
C GLU A 68 -5.50 5.57 -11.16
N GLY A 69 -6.45 5.83 -12.06
CA GLY A 69 -7.87 5.95 -11.71
C GLY A 69 -8.43 4.68 -11.05
N ASP A 70 -8.15 3.52 -11.62
CA ASP A 70 -8.62 2.22 -11.09
C ASP A 70 -8.01 1.93 -9.72
N PHE A 71 -6.72 2.25 -9.55
CA PHE A 71 -6.05 2.16 -8.26
C PHE A 71 -6.76 3.01 -7.20
N LEU A 72 -6.96 4.30 -7.49
CA LEU A 72 -7.57 5.24 -6.56
C LEU A 72 -9.00 4.84 -6.20
N ALA A 73 -9.80 4.43 -7.18
CA ALA A 73 -11.16 3.93 -6.94
C ALA A 73 -11.16 2.71 -6.02
N THR A 74 -10.22 1.77 -6.22
CA THR A 74 -10.11 0.58 -5.37
C THR A 74 -9.66 0.93 -3.95
N MET A 75 -8.75 1.89 -3.80
CA MET A 75 -8.31 2.38 -2.50
C MET A 75 -9.44 3.10 -1.75
N GLU A 76 -10.33 3.82 -2.45
CA GLU A 76 -11.54 4.39 -1.83
C GLU A 76 -12.50 3.31 -1.32
N LYS A 77 -12.68 2.21 -2.05
CA LYS A 77 -13.48 1.05 -1.59
C LYS A 77 -12.89 0.48 -0.29
N ILE A 78 -11.57 0.26 -0.25
CA ILE A 78 -10.86 -0.21 0.95
C ILE A 78 -11.07 0.77 2.11
N LYS A 79 -10.97 2.08 1.85
CA LYS A 79 -11.17 3.11 2.86
C LYS A 79 -12.57 3.05 3.48
N LYS A 80 -13.63 2.96 2.67
CA LYS A 80 -15.01 2.86 3.15
C LYS A 80 -15.23 1.65 4.07
N ILE A 81 -14.70 0.49 3.70
CA ILE A 81 -14.85 -0.75 4.48
C ILE A 81 -14.05 -0.69 5.78
N THR A 82 -12.89 -0.03 5.79
CA THR A 82 -12.02 0.07 6.97
C THR A 82 -12.37 1.21 7.93
N GLU A 83 -13.25 2.12 7.52
CA GLU A 83 -13.79 3.22 8.34
C GLU A 83 -15.16 2.91 8.96
N THR A 84 -15.76 1.77 8.60
CA THR A 84 -16.98 1.22 9.24
C THR A 84 -16.58 0.36 10.45
#